data_AF-A0A9R1XF15-F1
#
_entry.id   AF-A0A9R1XF15-F1
#
_cell.length_a   1.000
_cell.length_b   1.000
_cell.length_c   1.000
_cell.angle_alpha   90.00
_cell.angle_beta   90.00
_cell.angle_gamma   90.00
#
_symmetry.space_group_name_H-M   'P 1'
#
loop_
_entity.id
_entity.type
_entity.pdbx_description
1 polymer ?
#
loop_
_entity_poly.entity_id
_entity_poly.type
_entity_poly.pdbx_seq_one_letter_code
_entity_poly.pdbx_strand_id
1 'polypeptide(L)'
;MKKGPVFTDPKLKWYEPLGYMLGSEYFLHAYGPIYALSADVVASLVALRNNSFRMFSNEDVTIGAWMLAMNVNHEDNRQLCQTECTSTSIAVWDLPKCSGLCNPEKKMLELHQKESCANSPTLPAEEED
;
A
#
# COMPACT_ATOMS: atom_id res chain seq x y z
N MET A 1 -6.97 -0.03 -5.18
CA MET A 1 -6.85 -1.50 -5.44
C MET A 1 -6.37 -1.78 -6.87
N LYS A 2 -5.66 -2.90 -7.16
CA LYS A 2 -5.26 -3.28 -8.54
C LYS A 2 -5.63 -4.74 -8.90
N LYS A 3 -5.75 -4.98 -10.20
CA LYS A 3 -5.58 -6.28 -10.87
C LYS A 3 -4.59 -6.10 -12.02
N GLY A 4 -3.90 -7.16 -12.41
CA GLY A 4 -2.95 -7.11 -13.52
C GLY A 4 -2.20 -8.43 -13.71
N PRO A 5 -1.36 -8.51 -14.75
CA PRO A 5 -0.64 -9.74 -15.09
C PRO A 5 0.36 -10.12 -14.00
N VAL A 6 0.50 -11.41 -13.76
CA VAL A 6 1.59 -11.95 -12.94
C VAL A 6 2.88 -11.90 -13.75
N PHE A 7 3.93 -11.32 -13.19
CA PHE A 7 5.21 -11.18 -13.87
C PHE A 7 6.04 -12.45 -13.69
N THR A 8 6.14 -13.27 -14.73
CA THR A 8 6.88 -14.55 -14.70
C THR A 8 8.24 -14.49 -15.40
N ASP A 9 8.65 -13.34 -15.93
CA ASP A 9 9.99 -13.13 -16.50
C ASP A 9 10.99 -12.73 -15.39
N PRO A 10 12.04 -13.54 -15.12
CA PRO A 10 13.06 -13.25 -14.12
C PRO A 10 13.82 -11.93 -14.31
N LYS A 11 13.75 -11.31 -15.50
CA LYS A 11 14.40 -10.03 -15.80
C LYS A 11 13.59 -8.82 -15.33
N LEU A 12 12.32 -9.01 -14.96
CA LEU A 12 11.45 -7.92 -14.52
C LEU A 12 11.57 -7.70 -13.02
N LYS A 13 11.47 -6.42 -12.61
CA LYS A 13 11.58 -6.00 -11.20
C LYS A 13 10.65 -6.78 -10.25
N TRP A 14 9.44 -7.05 -10.72
CA TRP A 14 8.37 -7.66 -9.92
C TRP A 14 8.18 -9.15 -10.21
N TYR A 15 9.24 -9.82 -10.69
CA TYR A 15 9.23 -11.25 -10.97
C TYR A 15 8.74 -12.05 -9.78
N GLU A 16 7.77 -12.94 -10.04
CA GLU A 16 7.21 -13.84 -9.05
C GLU A 16 7.59 -15.30 -9.40
N PRO A 17 8.54 -15.92 -8.66
CA PRO A 17 8.96 -17.30 -8.90
C PRO A 17 7.84 -18.32 -8.70
N LEU A 18 6.82 -17.98 -7.91
CA LEU A 18 5.65 -18.81 -7.67
C LEU A 18 4.45 -18.39 -8.53
N GLY A 19 4.69 -17.73 -9.67
CA GLY A 19 3.62 -17.20 -10.51
C GLY A 19 2.64 -18.26 -10.98
N TYR A 20 3.09 -19.51 -11.14
CA TYR A 20 2.23 -20.66 -11.45
C TYR A 20 1.16 -20.95 -10.38
N MET A 21 1.37 -20.54 -9.12
CA MET A 21 0.36 -20.65 -8.05
C MET A 21 -0.67 -19.52 -8.10
N LEU A 22 -0.29 -18.36 -8.65
CA LEU A 22 -1.15 -17.18 -8.76
C LEU A 22 -1.98 -17.17 -10.05
N GLY A 23 -1.49 -17.83 -11.10
CA GLY A 23 -2.11 -17.86 -12.42
C GLY A 23 -1.61 -16.75 -13.33
N SER A 24 -2.41 -16.39 -14.34
CA SER A 24 -2.04 -15.35 -15.32
C SER A 24 -2.23 -13.93 -14.80
N GLU A 25 -3.13 -13.73 -13.84
CA GLU A 25 -3.46 -12.42 -13.28
C GLU A 25 -3.49 -12.46 -11.75
N TYR A 26 -2.99 -11.41 -11.10
CA TYR A 26 -3.15 -11.25 -9.66
C TYR A 26 -4.63 -11.10 -9.29
N PHE A 27 -5.03 -11.71 -8.17
CA PHE A 27 -6.31 -11.41 -7.52
C PHE A 27 -6.39 -9.92 -7.14
N LEU A 28 -7.61 -9.42 -6.93
CA LEU A 28 -7.80 -8.03 -6.51
C LEU A 28 -7.16 -7.83 -5.13
N HIS A 29 -6.18 -6.94 -5.03
CA HIS A 29 -5.52 -6.63 -3.76
C HIS A 29 -5.17 -5.15 -3.64
N ALA A 30 -4.87 -4.73 -2.40
CA ALA A 30 -4.38 -3.40 -2.12
C ALA A 30 -2.94 -3.31 -2.62
N TYR A 31 -2.77 -2.56 -3.71
CA TYR A 31 -1.48 -2.24 -4.28
C TYR A 31 -1.14 -0.79 -4.03
N GLY A 32 0.11 -0.59 -3.69
CA GLY A 32 0.69 0.71 -3.53
C GLY A 32 1.46 0.78 -2.22
N PRO A 33 1.97 1.97 -1.88
CA PRO A 33 2.80 2.18 -0.70
C PRO A 33 2.07 2.00 0.62
N ILE A 34 0.72 2.05 0.66
CA ILE A 34 -0.04 2.02 1.91
C ILE A 34 -1.28 1.15 1.77
N TYR A 35 -1.49 0.32 2.79
CA TYR A 35 -2.73 -0.42 3.06
C TYR A 35 -2.94 -0.47 4.58
N ALA A 36 -4.20 -0.66 5.00
CA ALA A 36 -4.56 -0.81 6.40
C ALA A 36 -5.33 -2.13 6.59
N LEU A 37 -5.07 -2.79 7.71
CA LEU A 37 -5.78 -4.00 8.14
C LEU A 37 -6.56 -3.68 9.41
N SER A 38 -7.77 -4.21 9.55
CA SER A 38 -8.53 -4.05 10.78
C SER A 38 -7.85 -4.81 11.93
N ALA A 39 -8.10 -4.35 13.17
CA ALA A 39 -7.59 -5.02 14.36
C ALA A 39 -8.00 -6.50 14.42
N ASP A 40 -9.22 -6.83 13.99
CA ASP A 40 -9.74 -8.21 13.95
C ASP A 40 -8.96 -9.09 12.95
N VAL A 41 -8.62 -8.55 11.79
CA VAL A 41 -7.80 -9.25 10.79
C VAL A 41 -6.41 -9.50 11.37
N VAL A 42 -5.80 -8.49 11.98
CA VAL A 42 -4.47 -8.62 12.60
C VAL A 42 -4.49 -9.65 13.72
N ALA A 43 -5.49 -9.63 14.60
CA ALA A 43 -5.65 -10.60 15.67
C ALA A 43 -5.78 -12.03 15.13
N SER A 44 -6.54 -12.21 14.05
CA SER A 44 -6.69 -13.50 13.38
C SER A 44 -5.38 -14.00 12.75
N LEU A 45 -4.59 -13.11 12.15
CA LEU A 45 -3.27 -13.45 11.61
C LEU A 45 -2.31 -13.92 12.70
N VAL A 46 -2.28 -13.22 13.84
CA VAL A 46 -1.40 -13.55 14.99
C VAL A 46 -1.80 -14.86 15.67
N ALA A 47 -3.09 -15.23 15.65
CA ALA A 47 -3.58 -16.46 16.25
C ALA A 47 -3.24 -17.73 15.43
N LEU A 48 -2.87 -17.57 14.16
CA LEU A 48 -2.56 -18.70 13.28
C LEU A 48 -1.14 -19.23 13.51
N ARG A 49 -0.94 -20.53 13.29
CA ARG A 49 0.37 -21.15 13.52
C ARG A 49 1.39 -20.57 12.54
N ASN A 50 2.64 -20.45 13.01
CA ASN A 50 3.77 -20.13 12.14
C ASN A 50 3.78 -21.08 10.93
N ASN A 51 4.02 -20.51 9.75
CA ASN A 51 4.06 -21.19 8.44
C ASN A 51 2.72 -21.69 7.89
N SER A 52 1.58 -21.27 8.45
CA SER A 52 0.25 -21.62 7.86
C SER A 52 -0.03 -20.85 6.56
N PHE A 53 0.65 -19.72 6.36
CA PHE A 53 0.42 -18.83 5.24
C PHE A 53 1.52 -18.89 4.18
N ARG A 54 1.09 -18.77 2.92
CA ARG A 54 2.00 -18.69 1.79
C ARG A 54 2.60 -17.28 1.70
N MET A 55 3.91 -17.22 1.53
CA MET A 55 4.63 -16.00 1.18
C MET A 55 4.86 -15.96 -0.32
N PHE A 56 4.80 -14.77 -0.90
CA PHE A 56 5.15 -14.44 -2.28
C PHE A 56 6.32 -13.44 -2.30
N SER A 57 6.92 -13.21 -3.46
CA SER A 57 8.07 -12.29 -3.58
C SER A 57 7.70 -10.82 -3.39
N ASN A 58 6.45 -10.46 -3.69
CA ASN A 58 5.93 -9.12 -3.49
C ASN A 58 5.08 -9.08 -2.20
N GLU A 59 5.30 -8.08 -1.33
CA GLU A 59 4.64 -8.03 -0.02
C GLU A 59 3.13 -7.74 -0.14
N ASP A 60 2.76 -6.86 -1.07
CA ASP A 60 1.36 -6.51 -1.37
C ASP A 60 0.57 -7.74 -1.85
N VAL A 61 1.19 -8.58 -2.68
CA VAL A 61 0.64 -9.86 -3.13
C VAL A 61 0.52 -10.84 -1.96
N THR A 62 1.53 -10.90 -1.08
CA THR A 62 1.49 -11.76 0.11
C THR A 62 0.31 -11.41 1.01
N ILE A 63 0.17 -10.13 1.39
CA ILE A 63 -0.94 -9.67 2.22
C ILE A 63 -2.27 -9.92 1.52
N GLY A 64 -2.40 -9.58 0.24
CA GLY A 64 -3.63 -9.79 -0.50
C GLY A 64 -4.03 -11.27 -0.61
N ALA A 65 -3.07 -12.19 -0.69
CA ALA A 65 -3.37 -13.63 -0.70
C ALA A 65 -3.96 -14.09 0.64
N TRP A 66 -3.46 -13.54 1.75
CA TRP A 66 -4.01 -13.83 3.08
C TRP A 66 -5.40 -13.25 3.25
N MET A 67 -5.59 -12.02 2.77
CA MET A 67 -6.90 -11.35 2.79
C MET A 67 -7.93 -12.13 1.98
N LEU A 68 -7.53 -12.69 0.84
CA LEU A 68 -8.37 -13.58 0.05
C LEU A 68 -8.71 -14.86 0.82
N ALA A 69 -7.73 -15.51 1.45
CA ALA A 69 -7.93 -16.73 2.22
C ALA A 69 -8.85 -16.52 3.44
N MET A 70 -8.77 -15.33 4.06
CA MET A 70 -9.58 -14.95 5.21
C MET A 70 -10.96 -14.40 4.84
N ASN A 71 -11.30 -14.33 3.54
CA ASN A 71 -12.57 -13.82 3.03
C ASN A 71 -12.91 -12.42 3.59
N VAL A 72 -11.92 -11.52 3.61
CA VAL A 72 -12.13 -10.16 4.14
C VAL A 72 -12.88 -9.28 3.15
N ASN A 73 -13.56 -8.26 3.67
CA ASN A 73 -14.11 -7.19 2.86
C ASN A 73 -13.02 -6.18 2.48
N HIS A 74 -12.95 -5.83 1.19
CA HIS A 74 -12.01 -4.84 0.69
C HIS A 74 -12.67 -3.48 0.58
N GLU A 75 -11.98 -2.43 1.05
CA GLU A 75 -12.38 -1.04 0.88
C GLU A 75 -11.31 -0.29 0.08
N ASP A 76 -11.70 0.36 -1.02
CA ASP A 76 -10.80 1.21 -1.82
C ASP A 76 -11.01 2.68 -1.44
N ASN A 77 -10.51 3.07 -0.27
CA ASN A 77 -10.60 4.45 0.19
C ASN A 77 -9.46 5.30 -0.40
N ARG A 78 -9.81 6.13 -1.40
CA ARG A 78 -8.86 7.02 -2.09
C ARG A 78 -8.38 8.19 -1.23
N GLN A 79 -8.95 8.42 -0.05
CA GLN A 79 -8.44 9.45 0.87
C GLN A 79 -7.12 9.02 1.54
N LEU A 80 -6.82 7.72 1.59
CA LEU A 80 -5.53 7.22 2.09
C LEU A 80 -4.35 7.80 1.29
N CYS A 81 -4.51 7.96 -0.02
CA CYS A 81 -3.46 8.46 -0.89
C CYS A 81 -4.00 9.38 -2.00
N GLN A 82 -3.45 10.58 -2.09
CA GLN A 82 -3.81 11.60 -3.08
C GLN A 82 -2.59 12.00 -3.92
N THR A 83 -2.79 12.71 -5.02
CA THR A 83 -1.68 13.28 -5.82
C THR A 83 -1.18 14.60 -5.25
N GLU A 84 -1.95 15.23 -4.36
CA GLU A 84 -1.61 16.46 -3.66
C GLU A 84 -2.09 16.37 -2.20
N CYS A 85 -1.45 17.12 -1.30
CA CYS A 85 -1.90 17.18 0.09
C CYS A 85 -3.24 17.91 0.18
N THR A 86 -4.17 17.28 0.90
CA THR A 86 -5.46 17.84 1.29
C THR A 86 -5.62 17.69 2.81
N SER A 87 -6.61 18.36 3.40
CA SER A 87 -6.90 18.25 4.83
C SER A 87 -7.27 16.82 5.29
N THR A 88 -7.56 15.91 4.35
CA THR A 88 -7.93 14.53 4.64
C THR A 88 -6.96 13.50 4.05
N SER A 89 -5.91 13.93 3.33
CA SER A 89 -4.96 13.00 2.71
C SER A 89 -3.97 12.49 3.75
N ILE A 90 -3.76 11.18 3.80
CA ILE A 90 -2.72 10.59 4.67
C ILE A 90 -1.36 10.59 3.98
N ALA A 91 -1.31 10.32 2.68
CA ALA A 91 -0.07 10.30 1.90
C ALA A 91 -0.24 10.90 0.50
N VAL A 92 0.89 11.35 -0.06
CA VAL A 92 1.00 11.80 -1.45
C VAL A 92 1.76 10.77 -2.29
N TRP A 93 1.27 10.52 -3.49
CA TRP A 93 1.91 9.63 -4.47
C TRP A 93 1.75 10.13 -5.91
N ASP A 94 2.55 9.57 -6.81
CA ASP A 94 2.57 9.93 -8.23
C ASP A 94 2.11 8.76 -9.11
N LEU A 95 1.21 7.90 -8.63
CA LEU A 95 0.63 6.84 -9.49
C LEU A 95 -0.25 7.47 -10.59
N PRO A 96 -0.17 6.98 -11.85
CA PRO A 96 0.60 5.84 -12.35
C PRO A 96 2.00 6.18 -12.89
N LYS A 97 2.47 7.42 -12.75
CA LYS A 97 3.76 7.89 -13.29
C LYS A 97 4.96 7.15 -12.70
N CYS A 98 4.93 6.87 -11.40
CA CYS A 98 5.89 5.98 -10.74
C CYS A 98 5.25 5.29 -9.53
N SER A 99 5.88 4.22 -9.03
CA SER A 99 5.49 3.58 -7.77
C SER A 99 5.91 4.45 -6.59
N GLY A 100 4.95 5.04 -5.86
CA GLY A 100 5.22 5.94 -4.73
C GLY A 100 5.34 7.40 -5.16
N LEU A 101 6.28 8.14 -4.58
CA LEU A 101 6.57 9.54 -4.91
C LEU A 101 7.76 9.62 -5.88
N CYS A 102 7.63 10.33 -6.99
CA CYS A 102 8.68 10.44 -7.99
C CYS A 102 9.75 11.45 -7.54
N ASN A 103 11.03 11.10 -7.70
CA ASN A 103 12.18 11.92 -7.24
C ASN A 103 12.00 12.38 -5.78
N PRO A 104 11.80 11.42 -4.84
CA PRO A 104 11.36 11.73 -3.48
C PRO A 104 12.33 12.69 -2.76
N GLU A 105 13.62 12.64 -3.06
CA GLU A 105 14.64 13.53 -2.51
C GLU A 105 14.36 15.01 -2.78
N LYS A 106 13.84 15.34 -3.96
CA LYS A 106 13.45 16.70 -4.31
C LYS A 106 12.01 16.98 -3.86
N LYS A 107 11.11 16.03 -4.11
CA LYS A 107 9.67 16.24 -3.94
C LYS A 107 9.26 16.37 -2.48
N MET A 108 9.91 15.63 -1.57
CA MET A 108 9.67 15.76 -0.14
C MET A 108 9.98 17.17 0.37
N LEU A 109 11.08 17.79 -0.10
CA LEU A 109 11.43 19.17 0.27
C LEU A 109 10.39 20.18 -0.24
N GLU A 110 9.91 20.02 -1.48
CA GLU A 110 8.84 20.86 -2.04
C GLU A 110 7.51 20.69 -1.30
N LEU A 111 7.17 19.46 -0.90
CA LEU A 111 5.93 19.16 -0.18
C LEU A 111 5.96 19.75 1.23
N HIS A 112 7.07 19.62 1.97
CA HIS A 112 7.18 20.20 3.32
C HIS A 112 7.11 21.74 3.35
N GLN A 113 7.33 22.41 2.22
CA GLN A 113 7.15 23.86 2.11
C GLN A 113 5.67 24.27 1.90
N LYS A 114 4.78 23.32 1.62
CA LYS A 114 3.35 23.59 1.44
C LYS A 114 2.64 23.52 2.78
N GLU A 115 1.92 24.58 3.12
CA GLU A 115 1.11 24.65 4.34
C GLU A 115 0.14 23.46 4.47
N SER A 116 -0.50 23.04 3.36
CA SER A 116 -1.44 21.91 3.36
C SER A 116 -0.80 20.54 3.63
N CYS A 117 0.52 20.42 3.48
CA CYS A 117 1.28 19.21 3.82
C CYS A 117 1.96 19.31 5.19
N ALA A 118 2.27 20.53 5.62
CA ALA A 118 3.01 20.80 6.85
C ALA A 118 2.07 20.89 8.07
N ASN A 119 0.93 21.57 7.93
CA ASN A 119 0.00 21.83 9.04
C ASN A 119 -1.08 20.74 9.07
N SER A 120 -0.69 19.54 9.49
CA SER A 120 -1.65 18.47 9.76
C SER A 120 -2.36 18.71 11.10
N PRO A 121 -3.67 18.44 11.22
CA PRO A 121 -4.39 18.48 12.49
C PRO A 121 -3.88 17.46 13.54
N THR A 122 -2.97 16.57 13.16
CA THR A 122 -2.25 15.66 14.10
C THR A 122 -1.02 16.29 14.74
N LEU A 123 -0.56 17.45 14.27
CA LEU A 123 0.51 18.19 14.97
C LEU A 123 -0.11 18.93 16.17
N PRO A 124 0.60 19.02 17.30
CA PRO A 124 0.19 19.92 18.37
C PRO A 124 0.05 21.33 17.79
N ALA A 125 -1.02 22.03 18.16
CA ALA A 125 -1.12 23.44 17.80
C ALA A 125 0.12 24.17 18.32
N GLU A 126 0.74 25.00 17.50
CA GLU A 126 1.78 25.90 18.01
C GLU A 126 1.12 26.79 19.06
N GLU A 127 1.50 26.64 20.32
CA GLU A 127 1.07 27.53 21.39
C GLU A 127 1.61 28.93 21.04
N GLU A 128 0.70 29.86 20.73
CA GLU A 128 1.05 31.28 20.57
C GLU A 128 1.47 31.83 21.95
N ASP A 129 2.77 32.01 22.16
CA ASP A 129 3.36 32.78 23.27
C ASP A 129 3.10 34.30 23.12
#